data_AF-A0A7W5SDW7-F1
#
_entry.id   AF-A0A7W5SDW7-F1
#
_cell.length_a   1.000
_cell.length_b   1.000
_cell.length_c   1.000
_cell.angle_alpha   90.00
_cell.angle_beta   90.00
_cell.angle_gamma   90.00
#
_symmetry.space_group_name_H-M   'P 1'
#
loop_
_entity.id
_entity.type
_entity.pdbx_description
1 polymer ?
#
loop_
_entity_poly.entity_id
_entity_poly.type
_entity_poly.pdbx_seq_one_letter_code
_entity_poly.pdbx_strand_id
1 'polypeptide(L)'
;MKRLLLSTMAFASAFAMAPAAHAIDFTPADPEFTVRGDINDGTVSADFGRSGIAAGSFQDTFNFIIDQTGLASGTLSTNTTRLTSSTDLDILSVFINGFAATKTIVDNAEFFEISNVAIASGVPNQIVVNGTSRGNGSYAGTATFEPTAAVPEAGTWAIMLFGIGGIGASMRVRRRQAKIAFA
;
A
#
# COMPACT_ATOMS: atom_id res chain seq x y z
N MET A 1 -2.50 -60.32 -23.68
CA MET A 1 -1.23 -59.57 -23.84
C MET A 1 -1.57 -58.27 -24.56
N LYS A 2 -1.34 -57.04 -24.13
CA LYS A 2 -0.77 -56.38 -22.94
C LYS A 2 -1.49 -55.02 -22.86
N ARG A 3 -1.86 -54.55 -21.67
CA ARG A 3 -2.49 -53.25 -21.42
C ARG A 3 -1.39 -52.18 -21.39
N LEU A 4 -1.49 -51.13 -22.19
CA LEU A 4 -0.58 -49.98 -22.15
C LEU A 4 -1.18 -48.94 -21.18
N LEU A 5 -0.56 -48.75 -20.03
CA LEU A 5 -0.88 -47.69 -19.08
C LEU A 5 0.07 -46.51 -19.34
N LEU A 6 -0.49 -45.37 -19.73
CA LEU A 6 0.20 -44.07 -19.76
C LEU A 6 0.24 -43.54 -18.31
N SER A 7 1.44 -43.31 -17.78
CA SER A 7 1.65 -42.60 -16.52
C SER A 7 2.00 -41.14 -16.80
N THR A 8 1.07 -40.23 -16.52
CA THR A 8 1.32 -38.79 -16.44
C THR A 8 1.92 -38.46 -15.06
N MET A 9 3.21 -38.12 -15.01
CA MET A 9 3.79 -37.47 -13.82
C MET A 9 3.48 -35.98 -13.88
N ALA A 10 2.62 -35.50 -12.97
CA ALA A 10 2.49 -34.09 -12.68
C ALA A 10 3.61 -33.70 -11.69
N PHE A 11 4.55 -32.86 -12.15
CA PHE A 11 5.58 -32.27 -11.30
C PHE A 11 4.97 -31.01 -10.67
N ALA A 12 4.48 -31.10 -9.44
CA ALA A 12 4.10 -29.93 -8.65
C ALA A 12 5.38 -29.33 -8.03
N SER A 13 5.91 -28.28 -8.64
CA SER A 13 6.98 -27.47 -8.07
C SER A 13 6.39 -26.60 -6.94
N ALA A 14 6.37 -27.12 -5.72
CA ALA A 14 6.16 -26.31 -4.53
C ALA A 14 7.45 -25.53 -4.26
N PHE A 15 7.45 -24.22 -4.54
CA PHE A 15 8.45 -23.32 -4.00
C PHE A 15 8.27 -23.27 -2.47
N ALA A 16 9.05 -24.07 -1.76
CA ALA A 16 9.21 -23.91 -0.32
C ALA A 16 9.99 -22.61 -0.09
N MET A 17 9.30 -21.51 0.24
CA MET A 17 9.94 -20.35 0.84
C MET A 17 10.49 -20.79 2.20
N ALA A 18 11.81 -20.89 2.32
CA ALA A 18 12.44 -21.04 3.63
C ALA A 18 12.06 -19.82 4.50
N PRO A 19 11.62 -20.02 5.75
CA PRO A 19 11.35 -18.89 6.64
C PRO A 19 12.63 -18.08 6.81
N ALA A 20 12.56 -16.76 6.66
CA ALA A 20 13.68 -15.89 7.02
C ALA A 20 13.98 -16.09 8.52
N ALA A 21 15.25 -16.29 8.87
CA ALA A 21 15.69 -16.53 10.24
C ALA A 21 15.28 -15.42 11.24
N HIS A 22 14.93 -14.24 10.73
CA HIS A 22 14.45 -13.10 11.50
C HIS A 22 13.23 -12.45 10.83
N ALA A 23 12.08 -13.11 10.92
CA ALA A 23 10.80 -12.50 10.53
C ALA A 23 10.24 -11.67 11.69
N ILE A 24 9.92 -10.38 11.48
CA ILE A 24 9.29 -9.52 12.49
C ILE A 24 8.12 -8.76 11.86
N ASP A 25 7.01 -8.70 12.59
CA ASP A 25 5.85 -7.89 12.25
C ASP A 25 5.82 -6.61 13.09
N PHE A 26 5.56 -5.48 12.43
CA PHE A 26 5.36 -4.17 13.05
C PHE A 26 3.96 -3.64 12.77
N THR A 27 3.45 -2.85 13.69
CA THR A 27 2.15 -2.18 13.64
C THR A 27 2.32 -0.69 13.95
N PRO A 28 1.37 0.17 13.55
CA PRO A 28 1.45 1.59 13.86
C PRO A 28 1.63 1.82 15.37
N ALA A 29 2.52 2.74 15.72
CA ALA A 29 2.97 3.10 17.08
C ALA A 29 4.10 2.25 17.67
N ASP A 30 4.57 1.22 16.96
CA ASP A 30 5.89 0.66 17.26
C ASP A 30 6.98 1.73 17.05
N PRO A 31 8.09 1.72 17.82
CA PRO A 31 9.20 2.66 17.60
C PRO A 31 9.75 2.63 16.17
N GLU A 32 9.68 1.45 15.55
CA GLU A 32 10.06 1.15 14.18
C GLU A 32 9.01 1.55 13.13
N PHE A 33 7.79 1.94 13.55
CA PHE A 33 6.71 2.31 12.65
C PHE A 33 5.78 3.39 13.24
N THR A 34 6.12 4.65 12.97
CA THR A 34 5.38 5.81 13.47
C THR A 34 4.53 6.42 12.37
N VAL A 35 3.25 6.70 12.67
CA VAL A 35 2.27 7.20 11.71
C VAL A 35 1.74 8.57 12.17
N ARG A 36 1.49 9.47 11.22
CA ARG A 36 0.96 10.82 11.42
C ARG A 36 -0.19 11.09 10.45
N GLY A 37 -1.16 11.89 10.87
CA GLY A 37 -2.39 12.18 10.12
C GLY A 37 -3.60 11.41 10.67
N ASP A 38 -4.76 11.62 10.06
CA ASP A 38 -5.99 10.90 10.38
C ASP A 38 -6.25 9.84 9.31
N ILE A 39 -6.33 8.58 9.72
CA ILE A 39 -6.56 7.46 8.81
C ILE A 39 -7.95 7.48 8.18
N ASN A 40 -8.89 8.24 8.73
CA ASN A 40 -10.27 8.38 8.26
C ASN A 40 -10.48 9.63 7.40
N ASP A 41 -9.61 10.64 7.51
CA ASP A 41 -9.76 11.90 6.78
C ASP A 41 -8.42 12.57 6.46
N GLY A 42 -8.14 12.73 5.17
CA GLY A 42 -6.98 13.48 4.70
C GLY A 42 -5.73 12.61 4.52
N THR A 43 -4.58 13.29 4.41
CA THR A 43 -3.30 12.65 4.12
C THR A 43 -2.74 11.96 5.36
N VAL A 44 -2.04 10.84 5.12
CA VAL A 44 -1.32 10.09 6.14
C VAL A 44 0.14 10.01 5.73
N SER A 45 1.05 10.16 6.69
CA SER A 45 2.47 9.90 6.49
C SER A 45 3.01 8.97 7.56
N ALA A 46 4.07 8.26 7.26
CA ALA A 46 4.72 7.37 8.21
C ALA A 46 6.23 7.34 8.03
N ASP A 47 6.93 7.19 9.15
CA ASP A 47 8.34 6.82 9.19
C ASP A 47 8.43 5.37 9.64
N PHE A 48 9.17 4.55 8.91
CA PHE A 48 9.38 3.14 9.26
C PHE A 48 10.83 2.73 9.06
N GLY A 49 11.30 1.75 9.83
CA GLY A 49 12.68 1.33 9.72
C GLY A 49 13.12 0.44 10.86
N ARG A 50 14.30 -0.13 10.73
CA ARG A 50 14.86 -1.02 11.75
C ARG A 50 16.36 -0.82 11.84
N SER A 51 16.88 -0.97 13.05
CA SER A 51 18.32 -0.97 13.32
C SER A 51 18.72 -2.18 14.16
N GLY A 52 20.01 -2.52 14.19
CA GLY A 52 20.49 -3.65 14.98
C GLY A 52 20.08 -5.02 14.44
N ILE A 53 19.88 -5.14 13.12
CA ILE A 53 19.48 -6.40 12.50
C ILE A 53 20.63 -7.40 12.63
N ALA A 54 20.40 -8.51 13.33
CA ALA A 54 21.38 -9.58 13.53
C ALA A 54 21.81 -10.23 12.20
N ALA A 55 22.95 -10.92 12.20
CA ALA A 55 23.49 -11.54 10.99
C ALA A 55 22.58 -12.66 10.47
N GLY A 56 22.30 -12.66 9.17
CA GLY A 56 21.44 -13.64 8.50
C GLY A 56 20.36 -12.99 7.64
N SER A 57 19.53 -13.84 7.02
CA SER A 57 18.35 -13.41 6.28
C SER A 57 17.26 -12.90 7.22
N PHE A 58 16.58 -11.83 6.85
CA PHE A 58 15.46 -11.28 7.60
C PHE A 58 14.28 -10.93 6.67
N GLN A 59 13.10 -10.85 7.27
CA GLN A 59 11.89 -10.35 6.64
C GLN A 59 11.16 -9.47 7.65
N ASP A 60 11.07 -8.19 7.38
CA ASP A 60 10.31 -7.27 8.22
C ASP A 60 9.01 -6.89 7.51
N THR A 61 7.87 -7.04 8.18
CA THR A 61 6.55 -6.74 7.64
C THR A 61 5.88 -5.64 8.46
N PHE A 62 5.53 -4.53 7.83
CA PHE A 62 4.80 -3.43 8.45
C PHE A 62 3.33 -3.53 8.03
N ASN A 63 2.46 -3.87 8.98
CA ASN A 63 1.04 -4.09 8.75
C ASN A 63 0.26 -2.83 9.13
N PHE A 64 -0.63 -2.35 8.26
CA PHE A 64 -1.45 -1.17 8.55
C PHE A 64 -2.81 -1.21 7.82
N ILE A 65 -3.75 -0.40 8.31
CA ILE A 65 -5.06 -0.16 7.68
C ILE A 65 -5.22 1.34 7.52
N ILE A 66 -5.78 1.77 6.39
CA ILE A 66 -6.25 3.13 6.17
C ILE A 66 -7.73 3.03 5.81
N ASP A 67 -8.58 3.79 6.49
CA ASP A 67 -10.04 3.75 6.30
C ASP A 67 -10.49 4.68 5.16
N GLN A 68 -9.59 4.95 4.22
CA GLN A 68 -9.81 5.78 3.04
C GLN A 68 -9.24 5.10 1.81
N THR A 69 -9.87 5.34 0.65
CA THR A 69 -9.34 4.91 -0.65
C THR A 69 -8.42 6.00 -1.20
N GLY A 70 -7.25 5.60 -1.69
CA GLY A 70 -6.29 6.56 -2.22
C GLY A 70 -5.04 5.92 -2.80
N LEU A 71 -4.01 6.75 -2.94
CA LEU A 71 -2.72 6.35 -3.49
C LEU A 71 -1.64 6.50 -2.43
N ALA A 72 -0.82 5.45 -2.29
CA ALA A 72 0.35 5.44 -1.44
C ALA A 72 1.64 5.49 -2.25
N SER A 73 2.66 6.14 -1.70
CA SER A 73 4.01 6.16 -2.24
C SER A 73 5.01 6.03 -1.09
N GLY A 74 6.24 5.65 -1.37
CA GLY A 74 7.24 5.56 -0.33
C GLY A 74 8.64 5.35 -0.86
N THR A 75 9.60 5.59 0.03
CA THR A 75 11.02 5.33 -0.19
C THR A 75 11.60 4.56 0.98
N LEU A 76 12.66 3.80 0.73
CA LEU A 76 13.48 3.15 1.74
C LEU A 76 14.94 3.26 1.34
N SER A 77 15.83 3.39 2.32
CA SER A 77 17.26 3.40 2.09
C SER A 77 18.04 2.68 3.18
N THR A 78 19.21 2.17 2.79
CA THR A 78 20.25 1.70 3.70
C THR A 78 21.61 2.14 3.20
N ASN A 79 22.60 2.20 4.09
CA ASN A 79 23.97 2.51 3.76
C ASN A 79 24.90 1.82 4.75
N THR A 80 26.14 1.58 4.35
CA THR A 80 27.17 1.00 5.20
C THR A 80 28.46 1.81 5.15
N THR A 81 29.15 1.85 6.28
CA THR A 81 30.49 2.46 6.38
C THR A 81 31.53 1.70 5.54
N ARG A 82 31.35 0.39 5.39
CA ARG A 82 32.22 -0.48 4.60
C ARG A 82 31.46 -1.73 4.15
N LEU A 83 31.56 -2.03 2.86
CA LEU A 83 31.02 -3.28 2.30
C LEU A 83 31.61 -4.50 3.02
N THR A 84 30.81 -5.54 3.15
CA THR A 84 31.07 -6.80 3.86
C THR A 84 31.30 -6.69 5.37
N SER A 85 31.16 -5.50 5.97
CA SER A 85 31.28 -5.31 7.41
C SER A 85 30.00 -5.71 8.15
N SER A 86 30.01 -5.68 9.49
CA SER A 86 28.83 -5.99 10.29
C SER A 86 27.66 -5.03 10.08
N THR A 87 27.90 -3.79 9.66
CA THR A 87 26.83 -2.82 9.34
C THR A 87 26.30 -2.95 7.92
N ASP A 88 26.92 -3.82 7.12
CA ASP A 88 26.50 -4.03 5.74
C ASP A 88 25.21 -4.85 5.67
N LEU A 89 24.25 -4.31 4.94
CA LEU A 89 22.89 -4.80 4.81
C LEU A 89 22.52 -4.83 3.34
N ASP A 90 22.24 -6.03 2.83
CA ASP A 90 21.79 -6.22 1.46
C ASP A 90 20.25 -6.32 1.47
N ILE A 91 19.55 -5.29 1.02
CA ILE A 91 18.10 -5.39 0.83
C ILE A 91 17.85 -6.09 -0.51
N LEU A 92 17.14 -7.21 -0.47
CA LEU A 92 16.86 -8.03 -1.64
C LEU A 92 15.59 -7.55 -2.36
N SER A 93 14.58 -7.13 -1.61
CA SER A 93 13.32 -6.65 -2.18
C SER A 93 12.51 -5.87 -1.16
N VAL A 94 11.77 -4.88 -1.63
CA VAL A 94 10.72 -4.19 -0.88
C VAL A 94 9.41 -4.31 -1.66
N PHE A 95 8.35 -4.73 -0.99
CA PHE A 95 7.02 -4.83 -1.58
C PHE A 95 6.01 -3.98 -0.82
N ILE A 96 5.06 -3.38 -1.53
CA ILE A 96 3.84 -2.82 -0.93
C ILE A 96 2.65 -3.55 -1.53
N ASN A 97 1.89 -4.29 -0.72
CA ASN A 97 0.76 -5.10 -1.17
C ASN A 97 1.09 -6.04 -2.34
N GLY A 98 2.33 -6.56 -2.39
CA GLY A 98 2.84 -7.41 -3.46
C GLY A 98 3.40 -6.68 -4.69
N PHE A 99 3.30 -5.34 -4.77
CA PHE A 99 3.97 -4.55 -5.80
C PHE A 99 5.43 -4.28 -5.41
N ALA A 100 6.37 -4.59 -6.30
CA ALA A 100 7.79 -4.43 -6.05
C ALA A 100 8.23 -2.97 -6.20
N ALA A 101 9.03 -2.48 -5.25
CA ALA A 101 9.73 -1.21 -5.37
C ALA A 101 10.95 -1.32 -6.29
N THR A 102 11.30 -0.22 -6.95
CA THR A 102 12.47 -0.13 -7.82
C THR A 102 13.73 0.09 -6.98
N LYS A 103 14.75 -0.76 -7.14
CA LYS A 103 16.05 -0.64 -6.46
C LYS A 103 17.03 0.21 -7.29
N THR A 104 17.69 1.16 -6.64
CA THR A 104 18.83 1.92 -7.16
C THR A 104 19.99 1.82 -6.18
N ILE A 105 21.22 1.65 -6.68
CA ILE A 105 22.43 1.60 -5.85
C ILE A 105 23.33 2.77 -6.22
N VAL A 106 23.81 3.51 -5.22
CA VAL A 106 24.80 4.59 -5.37
C VAL A 106 25.90 4.36 -4.34
N ASP A 107 27.10 4.06 -4.80
CA ASP A 107 28.22 3.65 -3.95
C ASP A 107 27.85 2.49 -3.00
N ASN A 108 27.87 2.74 -1.70
CA ASN A 108 27.52 1.77 -0.66
C ASN A 108 26.05 1.87 -0.20
N ALA A 109 25.28 2.79 -0.77
CA ALA A 109 23.89 3.04 -0.39
C ALA A 109 22.93 2.35 -1.37
N GLU A 110 21.87 1.77 -0.81
CA GLU A 110 20.75 1.23 -1.56
C GLU A 110 19.52 2.09 -1.34
N PHE A 111 18.77 2.35 -2.40
CA PHE A 111 17.54 3.11 -2.39
C PHE A 111 16.44 2.30 -3.06
N PHE A 112 15.23 2.38 -2.50
CA PHE A 112 14.03 1.76 -3.02
C PHE A 112 12.96 2.82 -3.12
N GLU A 113 12.25 2.84 -4.23
CA GLU A 113 11.13 3.75 -4.44
C GLU A 113 9.94 3.04 -5.09
N ILE A 114 8.74 3.45 -4.70
CA ILE A 114 7.50 3.05 -5.34
C ILE A 114 6.48 4.17 -5.19
N SER A 115 5.68 4.37 -6.23
CA SER A 115 4.72 5.47 -6.28
C SER A 115 3.38 5.01 -6.80
N ASN A 116 2.32 5.68 -6.35
CA ASN A 116 0.94 5.49 -6.81
C ASN A 116 0.40 4.06 -6.62
N VAL A 117 0.74 3.41 -5.50
CA VAL A 117 0.15 2.12 -5.12
C VAL A 117 -1.27 2.36 -4.61
N ALA A 118 -2.26 1.71 -5.22
CA ALA A 118 -3.65 1.85 -4.80
C ALA A 118 -3.88 1.19 -3.43
N ILE A 119 -4.54 1.93 -2.53
CA ILE A 119 -4.98 1.46 -1.21
C ILE A 119 -6.51 1.55 -1.17
N ALA A 120 -7.15 0.46 -0.77
CA ALA A 120 -8.59 0.40 -0.57
C ALA A 120 -8.93 0.67 0.90
N SER A 121 -10.00 1.43 1.13
CA SER A 121 -10.52 1.73 2.48
C SER A 121 -10.80 0.44 3.28
N GLY A 122 -10.29 0.39 4.50
CA GLY A 122 -10.56 -0.67 5.49
C GLY A 122 -9.90 -2.02 5.18
N VAL A 123 -9.04 -2.10 4.16
CA VAL A 123 -8.34 -3.34 3.78
C VAL A 123 -6.95 -3.37 4.45
N PRO A 124 -6.50 -4.52 4.99
CA PRO A 124 -5.13 -4.69 5.47
C PRO A 124 -4.10 -4.48 4.35
N ASN A 125 -3.11 -3.63 4.62
CA ASN A 125 -1.98 -3.36 3.74
C ASN A 125 -0.67 -3.75 4.42
N GLN A 126 0.33 -4.08 3.61
CA GLN A 126 1.63 -4.52 4.08
C GLN A 126 2.76 -3.89 3.28
N ILE A 127 3.78 -3.39 3.99
CA ILE A 127 5.11 -3.16 3.44
C ILE A 127 6.00 -4.32 3.89
N VAL A 128 6.61 -5.05 2.96
CA VAL A 128 7.47 -6.20 3.25
C VAL A 128 8.89 -5.91 2.78
N VAL A 129 9.85 -5.95 3.69
CA VAL A 129 11.28 -5.74 3.44
C VAL A 129 12.00 -7.06 3.64
N ASN A 130 12.62 -7.58 2.58
CA ASN A 130 13.44 -8.78 2.64
C ASN A 130 14.90 -8.43 2.41
N GLY A 131 15.79 -9.01 3.21
CA GLY A 131 17.21 -8.74 3.08
C GLY A 131 18.10 -9.74 3.78
N THR A 132 19.41 -9.48 3.72
CA THR A 132 20.44 -10.19 4.48
C THR A 132 21.31 -9.19 5.21
N SER A 133 21.42 -9.33 6.52
CA SER A 133 22.31 -8.53 7.36
C SER A 133 23.58 -9.30 7.69
N ARG A 134 24.68 -8.59 7.92
CA ARG A 134 25.96 -9.16 8.40
C ARG A 134 26.19 -9.00 9.91
N GLY A 135 25.26 -8.42 10.68
CA GLY A 135 25.35 -8.44 12.16
C GLY A 135 24.80 -7.23 12.90
N ASN A 136 24.71 -6.07 12.26
CA ASN A 136 24.23 -4.80 12.83
C ASN A 136 23.76 -3.85 11.72
N GLY A 137 23.07 -4.38 10.71
CA GLY A 137 22.53 -3.59 9.60
C GLY A 137 21.32 -2.74 10.03
N SER A 138 21.05 -1.69 9.27
CA SER A 138 19.89 -0.81 9.48
C SER A 138 19.34 -0.25 8.17
N TYR A 139 18.04 -0.02 8.12
CA TYR A 139 17.38 0.70 7.04
C TYR A 139 16.32 1.65 7.61
N ALA A 140 15.95 2.66 6.83
CA ALA A 140 14.86 3.58 7.15
C ALA A 140 14.12 3.96 5.88
N GLY A 141 12.84 4.25 6.03
CA GLY A 141 11.95 4.62 4.94
C GLY A 141 10.85 5.57 5.39
N THR A 142 10.25 6.22 4.40
CA THR A 142 9.10 7.10 4.57
C THR A 142 7.99 6.64 3.64
N ALA A 143 6.76 6.73 4.11
CA ALA A 143 5.57 6.44 3.34
C ALA A 143 4.59 7.61 3.41
N THR A 144 3.89 7.85 2.32
CA THR A 144 2.83 8.84 2.22
C THR A 144 1.60 8.22 1.59
N PHE A 145 0.44 8.71 1.99
CA PHE A 145 -0.85 8.37 1.44
C PHE A 145 -1.65 9.65 1.19
N GLU A 146 -2.23 9.73 0.00
CA GLU A 146 -3.16 10.78 -0.38
C GLU A 146 -4.51 10.16 -0.73
N PRO A 147 -5.60 10.54 -0.03
CA PRO A 147 -6.93 10.04 -0.35
C PRO A 147 -7.33 10.56 -1.72
N THR A 148 -7.80 9.65 -2.58
CA THR A 148 -8.48 10.07 -3.81
C THR A 148 -9.86 10.55 -3.41
N ALA A 149 -10.16 11.82 -3.70
CA ALA A 149 -11.46 12.39 -3.38
C ALA A 149 -12.59 11.44 -3.82
N ALA A 150 -13.52 11.17 -2.91
CA ALA A 150 -14.69 10.36 -3.23
C ALA A 150 -15.42 11.03 -4.39
N VAL A 151 -15.31 10.47 -5.58
CA VAL A 151 -16.15 10.88 -6.71
C VAL A 151 -17.58 10.56 -6.28
N PRO A 152 -18.51 11.54 -6.26
CA PRO A 152 -19.88 11.26 -5.86
C PRO A 152 -20.41 10.09 -6.69
N GLU A 153 -20.99 9.11 -6.02
CA GLU A 153 -21.53 7.95 -6.71
C GLU A 153 -22.63 8.37 -7.69
N ALA A 154 -22.89 7.56 -8.73
CA ALA A 154 -23.95 7.83 -9.71
C ALA A 154 -25.32 8.09 -9.04
N GLY A 155 -25.57 7.47 -7.88
CA GLY A 155 -26.76 7.73 -7.06
C GLY A 155 -26.80 9.15 -6.50
N THR A 156 -25.68 9.68 -6.00
CA THR A 156 -25.57 11.06 -5.52
C THR A 156 -25.78 12.05 -6.66
N TRP A 157 -25.24 11.76 -7.86
CA TRP A 157 -25.52 12.54 -9.07
C TRP A 157 -26.99 12.49 -9.46
N ALA A 158 -27.61 11.31 -9.43
CA ALA A 158 -29.02 11.15 -9.74
C ALA A 158 -29.88 11.96 -8.77
N ILE A 159 -29.63 11.90 -7.46
CA ILE A 159 -30.37 12.67 -6.45
C ILE A 159 -30.21 14.17 -6.67
N MET A 160 -29.00 14.66 -6.96
CA MET A 160 -28.77 16.07 -7.28
C MET A 160 -29.57 16.50 -8.52
N LEU A 161 -29.51 15.71 -9.60
CA LEU A 161 -30.26 15.97 -10.83
C LEU A 161 -31.78 15.88 -10.62
N PHE A 162 -32.26 14.92 -9.83
CA PHE A 162 -33.68 14.80 -9.48
C PHE A 162 -34.15 15.98 -8.63
N GLY A 163 -33.36 16.43 -7.65
CA GLY A 163 -33.70 17.58 -6.82
C GLY A 163 -33.81 18.86 -7.65
N ILE A 164 -32.79 19.14 -8.47
CA ILE A 164 -32.77 20.32 -9.35
C ILE A 164 -33.88 20.22 -10.41
N GLY A 165 -34.04 19.05 -11.03
CA GLY A 165 -35.07 18.79 -12.02
C GLY A 165 -36.49 18.91 -11.46
N GLY A 166 -36.72 18.42 -10.24
CA GLY A 166 -37.99 18.50 -9.53
C GLY A 166 -38.38 19.94 -9.20
N ILE A 167 -37.44 20.76 -8.73
CA ILE A 167 -37.65 22.20 -8.50
C ILE A 167 -38.01 22.89 -9.82
N GLY A 168 -37.23 22.66 -10.90
CA GLY A 168 -37.49 23.23 -12.21
C GLY A 168 -38.87 22.85 -12.78
N ALA A 169 -39.28 21.59 -12.62
CA ALA A 169 -40.59 21.11 -13.04
C ALA A 169 -41.73 21.79 -12.26
N SER A 170 -41.61 21.90 -10.94
CA SER A 170 -42.61 22.56 -10.09
C SER A 170 -42.82 24.04 -10.44
N MET A 171 -41.73 24.77 -10.74
CA MET A 171 -41.79 26.17 -11.16
C MET A 171 -42.51 26.33 -12.52
N ARG A 172 -42.34 25.36 -13.42
CA ARG A 172 -43.01 25.36 -14.73
C ARG A 172 -44.51 25.10 -14.61
N VAL A 173 -44.94 24.20 -13.73
CA VAL A 173 -46.37 23.94 -13.48
C VAL A 173 -47.04 25.17 -12.86
N ARG A 174 -46.43 25.80 -11.85
CA ARG A 174 -46.96 27.03 -11.23
C ARG A 174 -47.17 28.16 -12.23
N ARG A 175 -46.22 28.38 -13.14
CA ARG A 175 -46.36 29.40 -14.20
C ARG A 175 -47.54 29.16 -15.14
N ARG A 176 -47.95 27.90 -15.36
CA ARG A 176 -49.10 27.58 -16.21
C ARG A 176 -50.45 27.84 -15.53
N GLN A 177 -50.51 27.80 -14.20
CA GLN A 177 -51.75 28.01 -13.45
C GLN A 177 -52.05 29.48 -13.13
N ALA A 178 -51.07 30.39 -13.21
CA ALA A 178 -51.23 31.81 -12.86
C ALA A 178 -51.98 32.69 -13.90
N LYS A 179 -52.90 32.12 -14.70
CA LYS A 179 -53.83 32.89 -15.55
C LYS A 179 -55.27 32.59 -15.15
N ILE A 180 -55.78 33.32 -14.18
CA ILE A 180 -57.22 33.55 -14.03
C ILE A 180 -57.42 35.06 -14.16
N ALA A 181 -57.88 35.50 -15.33
CA ALA A 181 -58.38 36.85 -15.52
C ALA A 181 -59.84 36.85 -15.02
N PHE A 182 -60.11 37.60 -13.95
CA PHE A 182 -61.48 37.91 -13.56
C PHE A 182 -61.98 39.01 -14.52
N ALA A 183 -63.08 38.73 -15.21
CA ALA A 183 -63.82 39.65 -16.06
C ALA A 183 -65.07 40.15 -15.32
#